data_AF-A0AB74A0B2-F1
#
_entry.id   AF-A0AB74A0B2-F1
#
_cell.length_a   1.000
_cell.length_b   1.000
_cell.length_c   1.000
_cell.angle_alpha   90.00
_cell.angle_beta   90.00
_cell.angle_gamma   90.00
#
_symmetry.space_group_name_H-M   'P 1'
#
loop_
_entity.id
_entity.type
_entity.pdbx_description
1 polymer ?
#
loop_
_entity_poly.entity_id
_entity_poly.type
_entity_poly.pdbx_seq_one_letter_code
_entity_poly.pdbx_strand_id
1 'polypeptide(L)'
;MKPAEMTLFKPKRTRAKSVDREGLEQAALLRELKLRMPLVAALIYHVPNGGHRHKLVAIKLKEQGVRAGVPDLVLPMARGGYFGLYIEFKATPPHDADVSGSQYEWIRQLNLQGYLAIVCRGHFDAMEQIRAYLRLPQTVVAA
;
A
#
# COMPACT_ATOMS: atom_id res chain seq x y z
N MET A 1 11.24 -54.51 30.80
CA MET A 1 10.89 -53.07 30.85
C MET A 1 11.70 -52.35 29.80
N LYS A 2 11.07 -51.63 28.85
CA LYS A 2 11.82 -50.77 27.91
C LYS A 2 12.24 -49.48 28.65
N PRO A 3 13.49 -49.02 28.53
CA PRO A 3 13.90 -47.76 29.12
C PRO A 3 13.16 -46.61 28.45
N ALA A 4 12.67 -45.66 29.25
CA ALA A 4 12.05 -44.45 28.74
C ALA A 4 13.13 -43.55 28.13
N GLU A 5 13.01 -43.26 26.83
CA GLU A 5 13.83 -42.23 26.18
C GLU A 5 13.45 -40.87 26.74
N MET A 6 14.39 -40.24 27.46
CA MET A 6 14.26 -38.85 27.89
C MET A 6 14.47 -37.93 26.68
N THR A 7 13.39 -37.42 26.10
CA THR A 7 13.48 -36.35 25.11
C THR A 7 14.02 -35.08 25.76
N LEU A 8 15.23 -34.67 25.38
CA LEU A 8 15.84 -33.40 25.79
C LEU A 8 14.95 -32.22 25.33
N PHE A 9 14.60 -31.33 26.25
CA PHE A 9 13.90 -30.09 25.94
C PHE A 9 14.70 -29.29 24.90
N LYS A 10 14.18 -29.19 23.67
CA LYS A 10 14.79 -28.33 22.65
C LYS A 10 14.46 -26.87 22.98
N PRO A 11 15.46 -25.98 23.13
CA PRO A 11 15.20 -24.57 23.39
C PRO A 11 14.43 -23.97 22.21
N LYS A 12 13.30 -23.30 22.51
CA LYS A 12 12.55 -22.55 21.50
C LYS A 12 13.45 -21.45 20.94
N ARG A 13 13.80 -21.53 19.65
CA ARG A 13 14.47 -20.44 18.93
C ARG A 13 13.59 -19.19 18.97
N THR A 14 14.06 -18.15 19.62
CA THR A 14 13.40 -16.84 19.63
C THR A 14 13.63 -16.17 18.26
N ARG A 15 12.58 -16.10 17.44
CA ARG A 15 12.64 -15.40 16.15
C ARG A 15 12.57 -13.89 16.41
N ALA A 16 13.46 -13.12 15.77
CA ALA A 16 13.39 -11.66 15.80
C ALA A 16 12.02 -11.19 15.27
N LYS A 17 11.50 -10.10 15.83
CA LYS A 17 10.24 -9.49 15.36
C LYS A 17 10.40 -9.05 13.91
N SER A 18 9.41 -9.33 13.07
CA SER A 18 9.39 -8.83 11.69
C SER A 18 9.30 -7.31 11.68
N VAL A 19 10.09 -6.67 10.82
CA VAL A 19 10.05 -5.23 10.60
C VAL A 19 9.14 -4.94 9.42
N ASP A 20 8.16 -4.04 9.61
CA ASP A 20 7.29 -3.55 8.55
C ASP A 20 8.02 -2.48 7.73
N ARG A 21 8.80 -2.93 6.73
CA ARG A 21 9.60 -2.04 5.86
C ARG A 21 8.72 -1.17 4.97
N GLU A 22 7.67 -1.78 4.40
CA GLU A 22 6.71 -1.11 3.51
C GLU A 22 6.02 0.04 4.24
N GLY A 23 5.48 -0.21 5.43
CA GLY A 23 4.83 0.82 6.25
C GLY A 23 5.79 1.94 6.68
N LEU A 24 7.04 1.63 7.01
CA LEU A 24 8.05 2.64 7.36
C LEU A 24 8.39 3.56 6.18
N GLU A 25 8.53 3.01 4.98
CA GLU A 25 8.82 3.76 3.76
C GLU A 25 7.61 4.58 3.30
N GLN A 26 6.40 4.02 3.36
CA GLN A 26 5.18 4.76 3.09
C GLN A 26 5.01 5.94 4.07
N ALA A 27 5.29 5.73 5.35
CA ALA A 27 5.27 6.82 6.33
C ALA A 27 6.34 7.88 6.05
N ALA A 28 7.50 7.51 5.54
CA ALA A 28 8.54 8.45 5.11
C ALA A 28 8.07 9.30 3.93
N LEU A 29 7.46 8.70 2.92
CA LEU A 29 6.84 9.42 1.80
C LEU A 29 5.83 10.45 2.30
N LEU A 30 4.88 10.04 3.14
CA LEU A 30 3.85 10.96 3.64
C LEU A 30 4.44 12.11 4.49
N ARG A 31 5.52 11.87 5.23
CA ARG A 31 6.25 12.94 5.93
C ARG A 31 6.90 13.90 4.95
N GLU A 32 7.55 13.41 3.89
CA GLU A 32 8.17 14.28 2.89
C GLU A 32 7.13 15.12 2.14
N LEU A 33 5.99 14.52 1.75
CA LEU A 33 4.89 15.26 1.12
C LEU A 33 4.38 16.39 2.01
N LYS A 34 4.24 16.17 3.32
CA LYS A 34 3.84 17.24 4.25
C LYS A 34 4.82 18.41 4.28
N LEU A 35 6.11 18.14 4.16
CA LEU A 35 7.15 19.17 4.19
C LEU A 35 7.30 19.92 2.88
N ARG A 36 7.21 19.21 1.75
CA ARG A 36 7.58 19.75 0.42
C ARG A 36 6.39 20.05 -0.48
N MET A 37 5.25 19.40 -0.25
CA MET A 37 4.10 19.40 -1.15
C MET A 37 2.78 19.46 -0.35
N PRO A 38 2.56 20.52 0.46
CA PRO A 38 1.45 20.57 1.43
C PRO A 38 0.06 20.40 0.81
N LEU A 39 -0.15 20.91 -0.42
CA LEU A 39 -1.43 20.72 -1.15
C LEU A 39 -1.68 19.24 -1.51
N VAL A 40 -0.62 18.49 -1.86
CA VAL A 40 -0.71 17.05 -2.12
C VAL A 40 -0.94 16.31 -0.82
N ALA A 41 -0.21 16.65 0.24
CA ALA A 41 -0.33 16.05 1.55
C ALA A 41 -1.72 16.25 2.19
N ALA A 42 -2.41 17.34 1.84
CA ALA A 42 -3.76 17.61 2.30
C ALA A 42 -4.83 16.71 1.64
N LEU A 43 -4.54 16.16 0.44
CA LEU A 43 -5.50 15.39 -0.34
C LEU A 43 -5.16 13.90 -0.42
N ILE A 44 -3.89 13.53 -0.33
CA ILE A 44 -3.47 12.11 -0.38
C ILE A 44 -3.86 11.39 0.91
N TYR A 45 -4.42 10.19 0.79
CA TYR A 45 -4.78 9.37 1.94
C TYR A 45 -4.45 7.90 1.73
N HIS A 46 -4.22 7.22 2.86
CA HIS A 46 -4.02 5.77 2.88
C HIS A 46 -5.35 5.03 2.97
N VAL A 47 -5.46 3.93 2.25
CA VAL A 47 -6.56 2.96 2.33
C VAL A 47 -6.09 1.79 3.20
N PRO A 48 -6.44 1.74 4.49
CA PRO A 48 -5.96 0.70 5.41
C PRO A 48 -6.78 -0.58 5.24
N ASN A 49 -6.77 -1.19 4.06
CA ASN A 49 -7.51 -2.43 3.80
C ASN A 49 -6.68 -3.69 4.13
N GLY A 50 -5.35 -3.56 4.19
CA GLY A 50 -4.42 -4.63 4.58
C GLY A 50 -4.08 -4.69 6.08
N GLY A 51 -3.47 -5.81 6.50
CA GLY A 51 -2.92 -5.99 7.85
C GLY A 51 -3.71 -6.94 8.76
N HIS A 52 -3.04 -7.42 9.81
CA HIS A 52 -3.62 -8.35 10.77
C HIS A 52 -4.66 -7.65 11.67
N ARG A 53 -5.82 -8.30 11.81
CA ARG A 53 -6.93 -7.82 12.65
C ARG A 53 -7.59 -9.00 13.33
N HIS A 54 -8.31 -8.72 14.41
CA HIS A 54 -9.19 -9.71 15.01
C HIS A 54 -10.27 -10.15 13.99
N LYS A 55 -10.55 -11.46 13.92
CA LYS A 55 -11.41 -12.06 12.89
C LYS A 55 -12.79 -11.39 12.80
N LEU A 56 -13.42 -11.12 13.95
CA LEU A 56 -14.74 -10.46 13.99
C LEU A 56 -14.71 -9.03 13.43
N VAL A 57 -13.62 -8.29 13.67
CA VAL A 57 -13.43 -6.95 13.11
C VAL A 57 -13.28 -7.03 11.60
N ALA A 58 -12.50 -7.99 11.10
CA ALA A 58 -12.32 -8.19 9.66
C ALA A 58 -13.63 -8.56 8.95
N ILE A 59 -14.51 -9.36 9.57
CA ILE A 59 -15.84 -9.69 9.02
C ILE A 59 -16.69 -8.42 8.92
N LYS A 60 -16.84 -7.69 10.04
CA LYS A 60 -17.62 -6.45 10.09
C LYS A 60 -17.14 -5.41 9.07
N LEU A 61 -15.82 -5.24 8.93
CA LEU A 61 -15.24 -4.32 7.94
C LEU A 61 -15.54 -4.75 6.50
N LYS A 62 -15.53 -6.06 6.19
CA LYS A 62 -15.90 -6.56 4.87
C LYS A 62 -17.37 -6.29 4.54
N GLU A 63 -18.26 -6.43 5.52
CA GLU A 63 -19.68 -6.07 5.40
C GLU A 63 -19.87 -4.57 5.17
N GLN A 64 -19.00 -3.74 5.76
CA GLN A 64 -18.95 -2.29 5.52
C GLN A 64 -18.28 -1.88 4.20
N GLY A 65 -17.85 -2.85 3.38
CA GLY A 65 -17.31 -2.58 2.05
C GLY A 65 -15.78 -2.59 1.95
N VAL A 66 -15.03 -2.97 2.99
CA VAL A 66 -13.59 -3.19 2.84
C VAL A 66 -13.34 -4.27 1.78
N ARG A 67 -12.41 -3.98 0.85
CA ARG A 67 -12.02 -4.87 -0.23
C ARG A 67 -10.52 -5.13 -0.16
N ALA A 68 -10.15 -6.41 -0.24
CA ALA A 68 -8.75 -6.80 -0.29
C ALA A 68 -8.14 -6.38 -1.64
N GLY A 69 -6.89 -5.94 -1.62
CA GLY A 69 -6.12 -5.58 -2.80
C GLY A 69 -6.37 -4.18 -3.36
N VAL A 70 -7.19 -3.35 -2.71
CA VAL A 70 -7.29 -1.92 -3.08
C VAL A 70 -5.91 -1.27 -2.85
N PRO A 71 -5.38 -0.48 -3.80
CA PRO A 71 -4.09 0.19 -3.67
C PRO A 71 -3.97 1.04 -2.40
N ASP A 72 -2.78 1.10 -1.83
CA ASP A 72 -2.54 1.67 -0.50
C ASP A 72 -2.75 3.17 -0.42
N LEU A 73 -2.38 3.94 -1.46
CA LEU A 73 -2.49 5.40 -1.45
C LEU A 73 -3.38 5.91 -2.58
N VAL A 74 -4.17 6.93 -2.28
CA VAL A 74 -5.02 7.62 -3.26
C VAL A 74 -4.74 9.10 -3.21
N LEU A 75 -4.45 9.68 -4.37
CA LEU A 75 -4.32 11.12 -4.60
C LEU A 75 -5.45 11.56 -5.54
N PRO A 76 -6.53 12.17 -5.02
CA PRO A 76 -7.69 12.59 -5.80
C PRO A 76 -7.46 13.94 -6.51
N MET A 77 -6.31 14.09 -7.17
CA MET A 77 -6.00 15.25 -8.01
C MET A 77 -6.06 14.81 -9.47
N ALA A 78 -7.02 15.32 -10.23
CA ALA A 78 -7.21 14.93 -11.62
C ALA A 78 -6.13 15.57 -12.53
N ARG A 79 -5.37 14.75 -13.26
CA ARG A 79 -4.24 15.18 -14.12
C ARG A 79 -4.14 14.31 -15.36
N GLY A 80 -3.73 14.90 -16.49
CA GLY A 80 -3.39 14.18 -17.72
C GLY A 80 -4.52 13.35 -18.34
N GLY A 81 -5.79 13.73 -18.10
CA GLY A 81 -6.96 12.96 -18.49
C GLY A 81 -7.42 11.94 -17.44
N TYR A 82 -6.62 11.68 -16.40
CA TYR A 82 -6.98 10.79 -15.30
C TYR A 82 -7.77 11.51 -14.20
N PHE A 83 -8.67 10.79 -13.53
CA PHE A 83 -9.50 11.31 -12.44
C PHE A 83 -8.79 11.34 -11.07
N GLY A 84 -7.65 10.67 -10.96
CA GLY A 84 -6.85 10.58 -9.75
C GLY A 84 -5.74 9.55 -9.90
N LEU A 85 -4.80 9.56 -8.97
CA LEU A 85 -3.68 8.63 -8.90
C LEU A 85 -3.88 7.64 -7.74
N TYR A 86 -3.78 6.35 -8.04
CA TYR A 86 -3.73 5.25 -7.09
C TYR A 86 -2.34 4.64 -7.10
N ILE A 87 -1.76 4.43 -5.92
CA ILE A 87 -0.44 3.83 -5.76
C ILE A 87 -0.59 2.59 -4.88
N GLU A 88 -0.29 1.44 -5.47
CA GLU A 88 0.01 0.22 -4.73
C GLU A 88 1.48 0.31 -4.29
N PHE A 89 1.71 0.33 -2.98
CA PHE A 89 3.02 0.63 -2.42
C PHE A 89 3.71 -0.68 -2.01
N LYS A 90 4.95 -0.87 -2.46
CA LYS A 90 5.81 -1.98 -2.04
C LYS A 90 7.06 -1.42 -1.37
N ALA A 91 7.64 -2.18 -0.44
CA ALA A 91 8.96 -1.84 0.09
C ALA A 91 10.03 -1.80 -1.03
N THR A 92 11.16 -1.16 -0.75
CA THR A 92 12.32 -1.18 -1.65
C THR A 92 12.98 -2.58 -1.65
N PRO A 93 13.48 -3.07 -2.80
CA PRO A 93 14.31 -4.28 -2.83
C PRO A 93 15.51 -4.20 -1.87
N PRO A 94 15.93 -5.31 -1.23
CA PRO A 94 15.45 -6.69 -1.42
C PRO A 94 14.30 -7.07 -0.48
N HIS A 95 13.61 -6.09 0.11
CA HIS A 95 12.52 -6.32 1.06
C HIS A 95 11.14 -6.18 0.43
N ASP A 96 11.09 -6.01 -0.89
CA ASP A 96 9.85 -5.90 -1.63
C ASP A 96 9.08 -7.23 -1.64
N ALA A 97 7.77 -7.12 -1.84
CA ALA A 97 6.89 -8.24 -2.04
C ALA A 97 6.25 -8.15 -3.42
N ASP A 98 5.94 -9.30 -4.00
CA ASP A 98 5.19 -9.34 -5.24
C ASP A 98 3.81 -8.68 -5.07
N VAL A 99 3.32 -8.14 -6.18
CA VAL A 99 1.95 -7.66 -6.28
C VAL A 99 1.03 -8.87 -6.37
N SER A 100 0.10 -9.00 -5.43
CA SER A 100 -0.83 -10.13 -5.40
C SER A 100 -1.83 -10.07 -6.57
N GLY A 101 -2.43 -11.21 -6.92
CA GLY A 101 -3.42 -11.26 -8.01
C GLY A 101 -4.62 -10.33 -7.81
N SER A 102 -5.09 -10.15 -6.57
CA SER A 102 -6.17 -9.21 -6.26
C SER A 102 -5.74 -7.75 -6.41
N GLN A 103 -4.49 -7.41 -6.08
CA GLN A 103 -3.94 -6.06 -6.31
C GLN A 103 -3.81 -5.75 -7.80
N TYR A 104 -3.33 -6.72 -8.59
CA TYR A 104 -3.30 -6.58 -10.05
C TYR A 104 -4.68 -6.33 -10.65
N GLU A 105 -5.70 -7.08 -10.22
CA GLU A 105 -7.06 -6.88 -10.74
C GLU A 105 -7.62 -5.51 -10.35
N TRP A 106 -7.37 -5.03 -9.13
CA TRP A 106 -7.75 -3.67 -8.73
C TRP A 106 -7.10 -2.59 -9.59
N ILE A 107 -5.79 -2.69 -9.80
CA ILE A 107 -5.04 -1.76 -10.65
C ILE A 107 -5.63 -1.74 -12.07
N ARG A 108 -5.89 -2.92 -12.63
CA ARG A 108 -6.52 -3.06 -13.95
C ARG A 108 -7.88 -2.39 -14.00
N GLN A 109 -8.76 -2.68 -13.03
CA GLN A 109 -10.11 -2.12 -12.99
C GLN A 109 -10.09 -0.59 -12.82
N LEU A 110 -9.24 -0.06 -11.95
CA LEU A 110 -9.07 1.39 -11.76
C LEU A 110 -8.63 2.08 -13.06
N ASN A 111 -7.66 1.50 -13.77
CA ASN A 111 -7.20 2.00 -15.06
C ASN A 111 -8.32 1.98 -16.12
N LEU A 112 -9.15 0.93 -16.15
CA LEU A 112 -10.33 0.87 -17.03
C LEU A 112 -11.39 1.94 -16.72
N GLN A 113 -11.45 2.42 -15.47
CA GLN A 113 -12.37 3.48 -15.05
C GLN A 113 -11.79 4.89 -15.19
N GLY A 114 -10.61 5.06 -15.80
CA GLY A 114 -10.01 6.37 -16.05
C GLY A 114 -9.19 6.95 -14.90
N TYR A 115 -8.84 6.13 -13.89
CA TYR A 115 -7.81 6.49 -12.91
C TYR A 115 -6.43 6.06 -13.42
N LEU A 116 -5.37 6.69 -12.92
CA LEU A 116 -4.03 6.15 -13.07
C LEU A 116 -3.71 5.31 -11.85
N ALA A 117 -3.60 4.00 -11.99
CA ALA A 117 -3.22 3.08 -10.93
C ALA A 117 -1.89 2.42 -11.28
N ILE A 118 -0.91 2.57 -10.39
CA ILE A 118 0.47 2.11 -10.58
C ILE A 118 1.02 1.43 -9.33
N VAL A 119 2.09 0.66 -9.51
CA VAL A 119 2.85 0.07 -8.41
C VAL A 119 4.12 0.88 -8.23
N CYS A 120 4.40 1.30 -7.00
CA CYS A 120 5.65 1.97 -6.65
C CYS A 120 6.44 1.13 -5.65
N ARG A 121 7.76 1.05 -5.82
CA ARG A 121 8.67 0.35 -4.90
C ARG A 121 9.50 1.35 -4.12
N GLY A 122 9.04 1.59 -2.90
CA GLY A 122 9.69 2.43 -1.92
C GLY A 122 9.39 3.91 -2.08
N HIS A 123 9.91 4.65 -1.11
CA HIS A 123 9.64 6.08 -0.97
C HIS A 123 10.06 6.88 -2.22
N PHE A 124 11.28 6.67 -2.72
CA PHE A 124 11.83 7.49 -3.81
C PHE A 124 11.05 7.32 -5.10
N ASP A 125 10.75 6.07 -5.49
CA ASP A 125 9.93 5.78 -6.67
C ASP A 125 8.55 6.44 -6.55
N ALA A 126 7.85 6.24 -5.43
CA ALA A 126 6.54 6.86 -5.22
C ALA A 126 6.56 8.39 -5.29
N MET A 127 7.58 9.04 -4.73
CA MET A 127 7.75 10.49 -4.83
C MET A 127 7.99 10.93 -6.27
N GLU A 128 8.82 10.22 -7.03
CA GLU A 128 9.06 10.52 -8.45
C GLU A 128 7.78 10.37 -9.29
N GLN A 129 7.01 9.30 -9.08
CA GLN A 129 5.74 9.09 -9.79
C GLN A 129 4.71 10.17 -9.45
N ILE A 130 4.58 10.56 -8.18
CA ILE A 130 3.70 11.67 -7.77
C ILE A 130 4.12 12.97 -8.48
N ARG A 131 5.43 13.27 -8.52
CA ARG A 131 5.95 14.45 -9.20
C ARG A 131 5.72 14.40 -10.71
N ALA A 132 5.89 13.24 -11.34
CA ALA A 132 5.63 13.05 -12.76
C ALA A 132 4.14 13.27 -13.07
N TYR A 133 3.26 12.63 -12.30
CA TYR A 133 1.81 12.78 -12.44
C TYR A 133 1.34 14.23 -12.31
N LEU A 134 1.88 14.98 -11.34
CA LEU A 134 1.49 16.37 -11.11
C LEU A 134 2.00 17.36 -12.17
N ARG A 135 2.98 16.96 -13.01
CA ARG A 135 3.42 17.76 -14.16
C ARG A 135 2.47 17.66 -15.35
N LEU A 136 1.59 16.66 -15.37
CA LEU A 136 0.59 16.55 -16.41
C LEU A 136 -0.43 17.71 -16.29
N PRO A 137 -1.05 18.16 -17.40
CA PRO A 137 -2.07 19.19 -17.37
C PRO A 137 -3.22 18.83 -16.43
N GLN A 138 -3.89 19.82 -15.84
CA GLN A 138 -5.07 19.57 -15.01
C GLN A 138 -6.20 18.97 -15.87
N THR A 139 -6.74 17.84 -15.44
CA THR A 139 -7.99 17.31 -16.01
C THR A 139 -9.13 18.16 -15.47
N VAL A 140 -9.90 18.77 -16.37
CA VAL A 140 -11.07 19.58 -16.03
C VAL A 140 -12.32 18.90 -16.58
N VAL A 141 -13.38 18.90 -15.79
CA VAL A 141 -14.70 18.45 -16.26
C VAL A 141 -15.24 19.56 -17.16
N ALA A 142 -15.69 19.21 -18.36
CA ALA A 142 -16.49 20.12 -19.18
C ALA A 142 -17.82 20.33 -18.43
N ALA A 143 -17.96 21.51 -17.83
CA ALA A 143 -19.18 21.93 -17.16
C ALA A 143 -20.24 22.32 -18.19
#